data_AF-A0A517VA47-F1
#
_entry.id   AF-A0A517VA47-F1
#
_cell.length_a   1.000
_cell.length_b   1.000
_cell.length_c   1.000
_cell.angle_alpha   90.00
_cell.angle_beta   90.00
_cell.angle_gamma   90.00
#
_symmetry.space_group_name_H-M   'P 1'
#
loop_
_entity.id
_entity.type
_entity.pdbx_description
1 polymer ?
#
loop_
_entity_poly.entity_id
_entity_poly.type
_entity_poly.pdbx_seq_one_letter_code
_entity_poly.pdbx_strand_id
1 'polypeptide(L)'
;MTITELESLLQGTKWFERLCEPLANDSVVQIRSLEPWANIPTGDDRLEQIADQMDWLPSSRDQDDPVHGRSMEDRSEQLGMKTEYSRQSLDIYKKALASLRGFDGNSALQVGPHNFTEAACGAAVFAARRAAYEILLDDCGFWCSIMNLYHQGHWPCGILPDKTVVVL
;
A
#
# COMPACT_ATOMS: atom_id res chain seq x y z
N MET A 1 -15.12 8.65 2.50
CA MET A 1 -15.18 7.24 2.11
C MET A 1 -15.81 6.47 3.26
N THR A 2 -16.75 5.56 3.01
CA THR A 2 -17.36 4.65 3.99
C THR A 2 -16.82 3.22 3.83
N ILE A 3 -17.10 2.33 4.79
CA ILE A 3 -16.70 0.92 4.69
C ILE A 3 -17.32 0.25 3.45
N THR A 4 -18.58 0.51 3.16
CA THR A 4 -19.25 -0.03 1.95
C THR A 4 -18.61 0.50 0.66
N GLU A 5 -18.19 1.76 0.63
CA GLU A 5 -17.45 2.33 -0.50
C GLU A 5 -16.07 1.66 -0.65
N LEU A 6 -15.35 1.43 0.46
CA LEU A 6 -14.07 0.71 0.44
C LEU A 6 -14.24 -0.73 -0.08
N GLU A 7 -15.31 -1.43 0.32
CA GLU A 7 -15.62 -2.77 -0.19
C GLU A 7 -15.89 -2.77 -1.69
N SER A 8 -16.65 -1.78 -2.17
CA SER A 8 -16.92 -1.61 -3.60
C SER A 8 -15.65 -1.27 -4.37
N LEU A 9 -14.78 -0.44 -3.80
CA LEU A 9 -13.46 -0.12 -4.35
C LEU A 9 -12.59 -1.36 -4.45
N LEU A 10 -12.54 -2.22 -3.43
CA LEU A 10 -11.81 -3.49 -3.44
C LEU A 10 -12.30 -4.44 -4.55
N GLN A 11 -13.62 -4.53 -4.76
CA GLN A 11 -14.20 -5.39 -5.80
C GLN A 11 -13.83 -4.91 -7.22
N GLY A 12 -13.71 -3.60 -7.43
CA GLY A 12 -13.31 -3.01 -8.70
C GLY A 12 -11.81 -2.76 -8.83
N THR A 13 -11.00 -3.16 -7.86
CA THR A 13 -9.56 -2.86 -7.84
C THR A 13 -8.82 -3.67 -8.90
N LYS A 14 -8.03 -2.98 -9.72
CA LYS A 14 -7.22 -3.53 -10.80
C LYS A 14 -5.81 -3.84 -10.34
N TRP A 15 -5.67 -4.71 -9.33
CA TRP A 15 -4.39 -4.95 -8.65
C TRP A 15 -3.24 -5.12 -9.65
N PHE A 16 -2.27 -4.21 -9.60
CA PHE A 16 -1.02 -4.28 -10.36
C PHE A 16 -1.16 -4.32 -11.90
N GLU A 17 -2.31 -3.93 -12.44
CA GLU A 17 -2.53 -3.92 -13.90
C GLU A 17 -1.75 -2.81 -14.63
N ARG A 18 -1.36 -1.75 -13.91
CA ARG A 18 -0.75 -0.53 -14.48
C ARG A 18 0.63 -0.22 -13.89
N LEU A 19 1.35 -1.25 -13.45
CA LEU A 19 2.75 -1.10 -13.02
C LEU A 19 3.59 -0.47 -14.14
N CYS A 20 4.45 0.46 -13.77
CA CYS A 20 5.31 1.25 -14.63
C CYS A 20 4.58 2.18 -15.62
N GLU A 21 3.25 2.21 -15.65
CA GLU A 21 2.48 3.14 -16.48
C GLU A 21 2.44 4.54 -15.85
N PRO A 22 2.51 5.62 -16.65
CA PRO A 22 2.42 6.98 -16.14
C PRO A 22 1.19 7.22 -15.27
N LEU A 23 1.42 7.76 -14.07
CA LEU A 23 0.39 8.21 -13.16
C LEU A 23 0.40 9.75 -13.15
N ALA A 24 -0.66 10.37 -13.64
CA ALA A 24 -0.81 11.82 -13.63
C ALA A 24 -1.17 12.33 -12.23
N ASN A 25 -0.20 12.30 -11.32
CA ASN A 25 -0.35 12.76 -9.94
C ASN A 25 0.96 13.38 -9.43
N ASP A 26 0.97 14.71 -9.28
CA ASP A 26 2.15 15.46 -8.83
C ASP A 26 2.49 15.27 -7.34
N SER A 27 1.62 14.59 -6.58
CA SER A 27 1.82 14.31 -5.14
C SER A 27 2.57 13.00 -4.86
N VAL A 28 2.97 12.27 -5.90
CA VAL A 28 3.73 11.01 -5.77
C VAL A 28 5.03 11.07 -6.56
N VAL A 29 6.00 10.26 -6.14
CA VAL A 29 7.21 10.00 -6.91
C VAL A 29 7.02 8.72 -7.68
N GLN A 30 6.95 8.84 -9.00
CA GLN A 30 6.83 7.67 -9.87
C GLN A 30 8.21 7.08 -10.20
N ILE A 31 8.36 5.77 -10.01
CA ILE A 31 9.49 4.97 -10.46
C ILE A 31 9.03 4.02 -11.58
N ARG A 32 9.99 3.47 -12.33
CA ARG A 32 9.70 2.54 -13.45
C ARG A 32 10.43 1.21 -13.37
N SER A 33 11.30 1.06 -12.37
CA SER A 33 12.13 -0.12 -12.18
C SER A 33 12.37 -0.33 -10.69
N LEU A 34 12.48 -1.59 -10.29
CA LEU A 34 12.87 -2.01 -8.93
C LEU A 34 14.35 -2.42 -8.85
N GLU A 35 15.12 -2.24 -9.93
CA GLU A 35 16.54 -2.60 -10.04
C GLU A 35 17.43 -2.14 -8.87
N PRO A 36 17.33 -0.89 -8.36
CA PRO A 36 18.17 -0.47 -7.25
C PRO A 36 17.95 -1.32 -6.00
N TRP A 37 16.70 -1.72 -5.71
CA TRP A 37 16.36 -2.57 -4.57
C TRP A 37 16.74 -4.04 -4.76
N ALA A 38 17.15 -4.41 -5.97
CA ALA A 38 17.78 -5.69 -6.29
C ALA A 38 19.32 -5.59 -6.36
N ASN A 39 19.91 -4.46 -5.94
CA ASN A 39 21.34 -4.14 -6.05
C ASN A 39 21.87 -4.21 -7.51
N ILE A 40 21.01 -3.88 -8.48
CA ILE A 40 21.39 -3.78 -9.89
C ILE A 40 21.63 -2.29 -10.20
N PRO A 41 22.86 -1.89 -10.59
CA PRO A 41 23.14 -0.51 -10.97
C PRO A 41 22.28 -0.09 -12.16
N THR A 42 21.66 1.08 -12.05
CA THR A 42 20.72 1.57 -13.07
C THR A 42 21.35 2.63 -13.97
N GLY A 43 22.34 3.37 -13.45
CA GLY A 43 22.88 4.56 -14.11
C GLY A 43 21.89 5.74 -14.10
N ASP A 44 20.81 5.64 -13.33
CA ASP A 44 19.86 6.71 -13.05
C ASP A 44 20.09 7.19 -11.60
N ASP A 45 20.91 8.24 -11.45
CA ASP A 45 21.26 8.83 -10.16
C ASP A 45 20.02 9.20 -9.33
N ARG A 46 18.93 9.61 -9.98
CA ARG A 46 17.68 9.98 -9.28
C ARG A 46 16.99 8.75 -8.72
N LEU A 47 16.92 7.67 -9.50
CA LEU A 47 16.31 6.42 -9.07
C LEU A 47 17.11 5.76 -7.94
N GLU A 48 18.43 5.79 -8.02
CA GLU A 48 19.33 5.31 -6.95
C GLU A 48 19.18 6.15 -5.68
N GLN A 49 19.10 7.48 -5.79
CA GLN A 49 18.84 8.36 -4.66
C GLN A 49 17.47 8.09 -4.00
N ILE A 50 16.43 7.81 -4.79
CA ILE A 50 15.12 7.42 -4.26
C ILE A 50 15.26 6.12 -3.46
N ALA A 51 15.97 5.13 -4.01
CA ALA A 51 16.15 3.84 -3.34
C ALA A 51 16.92 3.95 -2.01
N ASP A 52 17.91 4.84 -1.94
CA ASP A 52 18.68 5.10 -0.71
C ASP A 52 17.84 5.75 0.40
N GLN A 53 16.80 6.51 0.05
CA GLN A 53 15.98 7.28 0.99
C GLN A 53 14.64 6.64 1.32
N MET A 54 14.12 5.80 0.42
CA MET A 54 12.78 5.24 0.52
C MET A 54 12.73 4.12 1.56
N ASP A 55 11.77 4.25 2.47
CA ASP A 55 11.34 3.14 3.30
C ASP A 55 10.20 2.39 2.61
N TRP A 56 10.27 1.06 2.62
CA TRP A 56 9.19 0.20 2.12
C TRP A 56 7.91 0.39 2.94
N LEU A 57 6.75 0.38 2.26
CA LEU A 57 5.48 0.28 2.97
C LEU A 57 5.37 -1.11 3.64
N PRO A 58 4.70 -1.19 4.81
CA PRO A 58 4.51 -2.44 5.52
C PRO A 58 3.82 -3.49 4.65
N SER A 59 4.38 -4.70 4.59
CA SER A 59 3.85 -5.85 3.87
C SER A 59 3.41 -6.99 4.77
N SER A 60 3.66 -6.90 6.08
CA SER A 60 3.22 -7.89 7.06
C SER A 60 2.30 -7.28 8.12
N ARG A 61 1.46 -8.13 8.73
CA ARG A 61 0.42 -7.71 9.68
C ARG A 61 0.98 -7.11 10.97
N ASP A 62 2.16 -7.57 11.36
CA ASP A 62 2.89 -7.27 12.60
C ASP A 62 3.86 -6.10 12.47
N GLN A 63 4.09 -5.58 11.26
CA GLN A 63 4.81 -4.33 11.06
C GLN A 63 4.00 -3.14 11.57
N ASP A 64 4.73 -2.15 12.09
CA ASP A 64 4.16 -0.89 12.57
C ASP A 64 3.63 -0.04 11.41
N ASP A 65 2.64 0.79 11.70
CA ASP A 65 2.13 1.79 10.76
C ASP A 65 3.06 3.02 10.76
N PRO A 66 3.78 3.31 9.65
CA PRO A 66 4.74 4.41 9.59
C PRO A 66 4.10 5.82 9.55
N VAL A 67 2.77 5.91 9.44
CA VAL A 67 2.04 7.18 9.39
C VAL A 67 1.36 7.47 10.71
N HIS A 68 0.64 6.49 11.25
CA HIS A 68 -0.17 6.69 12.45
C HIS A 68 0.42 6.03 13.70
N GLY A 69 1.40 5.15 13.57
CA GLY A 69 1.88 4.30 14.66
C GLY A 69 0.70 3.57 15.32
N ARG A 70 0.57 3.75 16.63
CA ARG A 70 -0.54 3.18 17.44
C ARG A 70 -1.70 4.15 17.70
N SER A 71 -1.66 5.36 17.14
CA SER A 71 -2.64 6.40 17.46
C SER A 71 -4.08 6.02 17.13
N MET A 72 -4.28 5.25 16.05
CA MET A 72 -5.61 4.77 15.67
C MET A 72 -6.16 3.75 16.67
N GLU A 73 -5.33 2.80 17.11
CA GLU A 73 -5.68 1.83 18.16
C GLU A 73 -6.00 2.52 19.49
N ASP A 74 -5.21 3.52 19.88
CA ASP A 74 -5.41 4.24 21.14
C ASP A 74 -6.72 5.06 21.10
N ARG A 75 -7.03 5.70 19.96
CA ARG A 75 -8.30 6.41 19.76
C ARG A 75 -9.50 5.46 19.80
N SER A 76 -9.41 4.29 19.16
CA SER A 76 -10.52 3.33 19.18
C SER A 76 -10.75 2.74 20.58
N GLU A 77 -9.69 2.62 21.38
CA GLU A 77 -9.77 2.24 22.79
C GLU A 77 -10.47 3.30 23.64
N GLN A 78 -10.12 4.58 23.45
CA GLN A 78 -10.78 5.69 24.13
C GLN A 78 -12.28 5.78 23.80
N LEU A 79 -12.66 5.41 22.57
CA LEU A 79 -14.06 5.34 22.14
C LEU A 79 -14.79 4.07 22.61
N GLY A 80 -14.10 3.11 23.23
CA GLY A 80 -14.66 1.81 23.61
C GLY A 80 -14.98 0.89 22.42
N MET A 81 -14.47 1.21 21.22
CA MET A 81 -14.79 0.54 19.96
C MET A 81 -13.67 -0.36 19.43
N LYS A 82 -12.53 -0.44 20.14
CA LYS A 82 -11.33 -1.19 19.72
C LYS A 82 -11.61 -2.58 19.16
N THR A 83 -12.39 -3.40 19.87
CA THR A 83 -12.72 -4.77 19.44
C THR A 83 -13.56 -4.78 18.16
N GLU A 84 -14.55 -3.89 18.08
CA GLU A 84 -15.45 -3.80 16.94
C GLU A 84 -14.72 -3.30 15.68
N TYR A 85 -13.90 -2.25 15.81
CA TYR A 85 -13.10 -1.74 14.70
C TYR A 85 -12.05 -2.74 14.24
N SER A 86 -11.42 -3.46 15.18
CA SER A 86 -10.48 -4.53 14.84
C SER A 86 -11.19 -5.65 14.06
N ARG A 87 -12.42 -6.00 14.43
CA ARG A 87 -13.23 -7.02 13.73
C ARG A 87 -13.58 -6.59 12.31
N GLN A 88 -14.06 -5.35 12.13
CA GLN A 88 -14.42 -4.81 10.81
C GLN A 88 -13.20 -4.63 9.90
N SER A 89 -12.11 -4.09 10.45
CA SER A 89 -10.82 -3.96 9.74
C SER A 89 -10.26 -5.33 9.31
N LEU A 90 -10.42 -6.37 10.13
CA LEU A 90 -10.05 -7.74 9.77
C LEU A 90 -10.96 -8.35 8.68
N ASP A 91 -12.23 -7.96 8.60
CA ASP A 91 -13.10 -8.38 7.51
C ASP A 91 -12.63 -7.80 6.17
N ILE A 92 -12.26 -6.51 6.15
CA ILE A 92 -11.65 -5.86 4.98
C ILE A 92 -10.33 -6.52 4.59
N TYR A 93 -9.46 -6.81 5.55
CA TYR A 93 -8.23 -7.57 5.32
C TYR A 93 -8.52 -8.88 4.56
N LYS A 94 -9.53 -9.65 5.00
CA LYS A 94 -9.88 -10.93 4.38
C LYS A 94 -10.45 -10.75 2.97
N LYS A 95 -11.24 -9.70 2.74
CA LYS A 95 -11.77 -9.36 1.42
C LYS A 95 -10.66 -8.97 0.45
N ALA A 96 -9.72 -8.12 0.88
CA ALA A 96 -8.54 -7.76 0.09
C ALA A 96 -7.68 -8.98 -0.24
N LEU A 97 -7.41 -9.83 0.76
CA LEU A 97 -6.69 -11.09 0.55
C LEU A 97 -7.42 -12.01 -0.43
N ALA A 98 -8.75 -12.08 -0.38
CA ALA A 98 -9.55 -12.85 -1.32
C ALA A 98 -9.51 -12.28 -2.75
N SER A 99 -9.54 -10.94 -2.91
CA SER A 99 -9.45 -10.29 -4.23
C SER A 99 -8.10 -10.44 -4.89
N LEU A 100 -7.03 -10.65 -4.11
CA LEU A 100 -5.69 -10.92 -4.60
C LEU A 100 -5.43 -12.40 -4.90
N ARG A 101 -6.39 -13.30 -4.60
CA ARG A 101 -6.24 -14.73 -4.92
C ARG A 101 -6.18 -14.91 -6.43
N GLY A 102 -5.14 -15.60 -6.89
CA GLY A 102 -4.92 -15.85 -8.32
C GLY A 102 -4.06 -14.79 -9.01
N PHE A 103 -3.56 -13.78 -8.28
CA PHE A 103 -2.47 -12.98 -8.79
C PHE A 103 -1.17 -13.79 -8.71
N ASP A 104 -0.71 -14.27 -9.87
CA ASP A 104 0.50 -15.10 -9.99
C ASP A 104 1.78 -14.27 -10.22
N GLY A 105 1.68 -12.94 -10.07
CA GLY A 105 2.78 -11.98 -10.25
C GLY A 105 2.70 -11.18 -11.55
N ASN A 106 3.61 -10.23 -11.69
CA ASN A 106 3.80 -9.40 -12.88
C ASN A 106 5.31 -9.33 -13.17
N SER A 107 5.71 -9.32 -14.45
CA SER A 107 7.13 -9.23 -14.83
C SER A 107 7.82 -7.97 -14.29
N ALA A 108 7.10 -6.87 -14.09
CA ALA A 108 7.63 -5.65 -13.47
C ALA A 108 8.03 -5.83 -11.99
N LEU A 109 7.53 -6.89 -11.33
CA LEU A 109 7.88 -7.27 -9.97
C LEU A 109 9.02 -8.30 -9.92
N GLN A 110 9.57 -8.70 -11.07
CA GLN A 110 10.67 -9.64 -11.19
C GLN A 110 11.93 -8.91 -11.64
N VAL A 111 12.96 -8.93 -10.82
CA VAL A 111 14.24 -8.28 -11.12
C VAL A 111 15.37 -9.24 -10.81
N GLY A 112 15.94 -9.84 -11.87
CA GLY A 112 16.93 -10.90 -11.73
C GLY A 112 16.37 -12.05 -10.88
N PRO A 113 17.04 -12.43 -9.76
CA PRO A 113 16.54 -13.46 -8.85
C PRO A 113 15.50 -12.96 -7.83
N HIS A 114 15.22 -11.65 -7.79
CA HIS A 114 14.34 -11.04 -6.80
C HIS A 114 12.89 -10.99 -7.30
N ASN A 115 11.96 -11.40 -6.44
CA ASN A 115 10.53 -11.38 -6.69
C ASN A 115 9.83 -10.55 -5.62
N PHE A 116 9.22 -9.44 -6.04
CA PHE A 116 8.53 -8.50 -5.15
C PHE A 116 7.02 -8.76 -5.02
N THR A 117 6.50 -9.83 -5.62
CA THR A 117 5.06 -10.16 -5.63
C THR A 117 4.48 -10.30 -4.22
N GLU A 118 5.17 -11.00 -3.33
CA GLU A 118 4.70 -11.18 -1.95
C GLU A 118 4.68 -9.86 -1.17
N ALA A 119 5.71 -9.02 -1.34
CA ALA A 119 5.78 -7.70 -0.73
C ALA A 119 4.64 -6.80 -1.22
N ALA A 120 4.38 -6.80 -2.53
CA ALA A 120 3.32 -6.00 -3.15
C ALA A 120 1.93 -6.43 -2.67
N CYS A 121 1.64 -7.74 -2.67
CA CYS A 121 0.38 -8.30 -2.17
C CYS A 121 0.21 -8.05 -0.67
N GLY A 122 1.26 -8.26 0.12
CA GLY A 122 1.24 -8.00 1.56
C GLY A 122 0.93 -6.53 1.86
N ALA A 123 1.57 -5.61 1.15
CA ALA A 123 1.35 -4.17 1.31
C ALA A 123 -0.06 -3.73 0.91
N ALA A 124 -0.62 -4.32 -0.15
CA ALA A 124 -2.01 -4.07 -0.55
C ALA A 124 -3.01 -4.44 0.55
N VAL A 125 -2.84 -5.63 1.14
CA VAL A 125 -3.73 -6.11 2.21
C VAL A 125 -3.53 -5.30 3.50
N PHE A 126 -2.28 -4.91 3.83
CA PHE A 126 -2.01 -4.02 4.95
C PHE A 126 -2.70 -2.67 4.77
N ALA A 127 -2.56 -2.05 3.60
CA ALA A 127 -3.17 -0.77 3.27
C ALA A 127 -4.70 -0.84 3.38
N ALA A 128 -5.34 -1.89 2.86
CA ALA A 128 -6.79 -2.08 2.95
C ALA A 128 -7.26 -2.14 4.42
N ARG A 129 -6.54 -2.87 5.27
CA ARG A 129 -6.82 -2.97 6.71
C ARG A 129 -6.73 -1.60 7.38
N ARG A 130 -5.69 -0.82 7.09
CA ARG A 130 -5.46 0.51 7.69
C ARG A 130 -6.45 1.55 7.17
N ALA A 131 -6.77 1.54 5.88
CA ALA A 131 -7.80 2.40 5.30
C ALA A 131 -9.16 2.16 5.96
N ALA A 132 -9.53 0.91 6.23
CA ALA A 132 -10.75 0.61 7.00
C ALA A 132 -10.72 1.26 8.39
N TYR A 133 -9.57 1.26 9.06
CA TYR A 133 -9.42 1.84 10.38
C TYR A 133 -9.53 3.38 10.36
N GLU A 134 -8.91 4.03 9.37
CA GLU A 134 -9.08 5.46 9.12
C GLU A 134 -10.55 5.83 8.90
N ILE A 135 -11.27 5.07 8.07
CA ILE A 135 -12.70 5.28 7.81
C ILE A 135 -13.54 5.12 9.07
N LEU A 136 -13.28 4.09 9.88
CA LEU A 136 -14.03 3.83 11.12
C LEU A 136 -13.84 4.92 12.17
N LEU A 137 -12.70 5.61 12.12
CA LEU A 137 -12.38 6.76 12.97
C LEU A 137 -12.81 8.11 12.37
N ASP A 138 -13.50 8.09 11.23
CA ASP A 138 -13.90 9.28 10.46
C ASP A 138 -12.70 10.19 10.11
N ASP A 139 -11.56 9.58 9.80
CA ASP A 139 -10.26 10.24 9.58
C ASP A 139 -9.56 9.66 8.34
N CYS A 140 -10.34 9.54 7.25
CA CYS A 140 -9.87 9.02 5.97
C CYS A 140 -8.76 9.92 5.41
N GLY A 141 -7.55 9.36 5.32
CA GLY A 141 -6.33 10.14 5.06
C GLY A 141 -5.34 9.36 4.20
N PHE A 142 -4.19 9.04 4.78
CA PHE A 142 -3.08 8.44 4.04
C PHE A 142 -3.46 7.09 3.45
N TRP A 143 -3.93 6.14 4.26
CA TRP A 143 -4.20 4.78 3.78
C TRP A 143 -5.39 4.71 2.84
N CYS A 144 -6.41 5.54 3.05
CA CYS A 144 -7.46 5.77 2.06
C CYS A 144 -6.89 6.20 0.69
N SER A 145 -5.90 7.11 0.67
CA SER A 145 -5.29 7.57 -0.58
C SER A 145 -4.43 6.49 -1.25
N ILE A 146 -3.69 5.70 -0.45
CA ILE A 146 -2.96 4.50 -0.91
C ILE A 146 -3.92 3.51 -1.59
N MET A 147 -5.10 3.27 -1.03
CA MET A 147 -6.10 2.39 -1.63
C MET A 147 -6.59 2.89 -3.00
N ASN A 148 -6.66 4.20 -3.22
CA ASN A 148 -7.00 4.75 -4.54
C ASN A 148 -5.90 4.50 -5.58
N LEU A 149 -4.63 4.45 -5.18
CA LEU A 149 -3.51 4.12 -6.09
C LEU A 149 -3.59 2.65 -6.51
N TYR A 150 -3.85 1.76 -5.55
CA TYR A 150 -4.11 0.35 -5.84
C TYR A 150 -5.32 0.15 -6.73
N HIS A 151 -6.42 0.87 -6.48
CA HIS A 151 -7.62 0.82 -7.33
C HIS A 151 -7.33 1.16 -8.78
N GLN A 152 -6.45 2.15 -9.01
CA GLN A 152 -5.97 2.53 -10.33
C GLN A 152 -5.04 1.49 -10.96
N GLY A 153 -4.51 0.56 -10.18
CA GLY A 153 -3.67 -0.56 -10.62
C GLY A 153 -2.17 -0.34 -10.51
N HIS A 154 -1.76 0.69 -9.76
CA HIS A 154 -0.36 0.94 -9.45
C HIS A 154 0.04 0.29 -8.13
N TRP A 155 1.35 0.18 -7.87
CA TRP A 155 1.86 -0.24 -6.58
C TRP A 155 2.52 0.92 -5.83
N PRO A 156 1.87 1.50 -4.81
CA PRO A 156 2.56 2.35 -3.85
C PRO A 156 3.50 1.48 -3.01
N CYS A 157 4.79 1.49 -3.36
CA CYS A 157 5.77 0.54 -2.81
C CYS A 157 6.47 1.08 -1.56
N GLY A 158 6.59 2.40 -1.43
CA GLY A 158 7.33 3.00 -0.32
C GLY A 158 6.97 4.45 -0.07
N ILE A 159 7.67 5.03 0.90
CA ILE A 159 7.54 6.42 1.31
C ILE A 159 8.93 7.05 1.48
N LEU A 160 9.03 8.32 1.11
CA LEU A 160 10.20 9.14 1.37
C LEU A 160 10.14 9.76 2.79
N PRO A 161 11.25 10.34 3.29
CA PRO A 161 11.30 10.96 4.62
C PRO A 161 10.28 12.09 4.82
N ASP A 162 9.90 12.78 3.74
CA ASP A 162 8.89 13.83 3.70
C ASP A 162 7.44 13.30 3.58
N LYS A 163 7.26 11.97 3.64
CA LYS A 163 6.01 11.23 3.47
C LYS A 163 5.45 11.22 2.05
N THR A 164 6.21 11.67 1.05
CA THR A 164 5.81 11.49 -0.35
C THR A 164 5.82 10.00 -0.71
N VAL A 165 4.74 9.54 -1.33
CA VAL A 165 4.57 8.14 -1.71
C VAL A 165 5.36 7.84 -2.98
N VAL A 166 6.11 6.74 -2.97
CA VAL A 166 6.79 6.19 -4.15
C VAL A 166 5.88 5.14 -4.78
N VAL A 167 5.66 5.26 -6.09
CA VAL A 167 4.71 4.43 -6.84
C VAL A 167 5.41 3.80 -8.05
N LEU A 168 5.27 2.48 -8.17
CA LEU A 168 5.61 1.72 -9.38
C LEU A 168 4.41 1.63 -10.33
#